data_AF-A0A7W0SAE6-F1
#
_entry.id   AF-A0A7W0SAE6-F1
#
_cell.length_a   1.000
_cell.length_b   1.000
_cell.length_c   1.000
_cell.angle_alpha   90.00
_cell.angle_beta   90.00
_cell.angle_gamma   90.00
#
_symmetry.space_group_name_H-M   'P 1'
#
loop_
_entity.id
_entity.type
_entity.pdbx_description
1 polymer ?
#
loop_
_entity_poly.entity_id
_entity_poly.type
_entity_poly.pdbx_seq_one_letter_code
_entity_poly.pdbx_strand_id
1 'polypeptide(L)' 'MTVPLAQSRGVIERWYRKGLAAVEPSAAVRHALTREGEPLGVNGHQRPVGGRLVVVSVGKAAVPMALGAL' A
#
# COMPACT_ATOMS: atom_id res chain seq x y z
N MET A 1 11.11 -22.89 -29.55
CA MET A 1 11.14 -23.32 -28.13
C MET A 1 9.73 -23.20 -27.57
N THR A 2 9.06 -24.32 -27.32
CA THR A 2 7.75 -24.37 -26.65
C THR A 2 7.97 -24.28 -25.15
N VAL A 3 7.58 -23.17 -24.53
CA VAL A 3 7.56 -23.06 -23.07
C VAL A 3 6.47 -24.00 -22.55
N PRO A 4 6.76 -24.94 -21.63
CA PRO A 4 5.74 -25.82 -21.08
C PRO A 4 4.63 -25.02 -20.39
N LEU A 5 3.36 -25.34 -20.66
CA LEU A 5 2.20 -24.61 -20.14
C LEU A 5 2.21 -24.43 -18.61
N ALA A 6 2.74 -25.42 -17.88
CA ALA A 6 2.91 -25.34 -16.43
C ALA A 6 3.90 -24.24 -16.01
N GLN A 7 4.97 -24.03 -16.78
CA GLN A 7 5.96 -22.99 -16.52
C GLN A 7 5.38 -21.61 -16.82
N SER A 8 4.65 -21.45 -17.92
CA SER A 8 3.94 -20.20 -18.24
C SER A 8 2.91 -19.83 -17.18
N ARG A 9 2.13 -20.80 -16.69
CA ARG A 9 1.14 -20.60 -15.62
C ARG A 9 1.81 -20.10 -14.34
N GLY A 10 2.92 -20.70 -13.91
CA GLY A 10 3.63 -20.30 -12.71
C GLY A 10 4.14 -18.85 -12.76
N VAL A 11 4.61 -18.40 -13.93
CA VAL A 11 5.05 -17.01 -14.12
C VAL A 11 3.86 -16.05 -14.03
N ILE A 12 2.75 -16.38 -14.69
CA ILE A 12 1.51 -15.56 -14.66
C ILE A 12 0.98 -15.44 -13.23
N GLU A 13 0.85 -16.54 -12.50
CA GLU A 13 0.37 -16.52 -11.12
C GLU A 13 1.28 -15.69 -10.21
N ARG A 14 2.60 -15.78 -10.40
CA ARG A 14 3.56 -14.99 -9.63
C ARG A 14 3.40 -13.49 -9.91
N TRP A 15 3.26 -13.11 -11.18
CA TRP A 15 3.07 -11.70 -11.56
C TRP A 15 1.73 -11.17 -11.05
N TYR A 16 0.66 -11.95 -11.19
CA TYR A 16 -0.66 -11.61 -10.68
C TYR A 16 -0.65 -11.38 -9.16
N ARG A 17 -0.07 -12.31 -8.39
CA ARG A 17 0.05 -12.16 -6.92
C ARG A 17 0.86 -10.93 -6.53
N LYS A 18 1.96 -10.64 -7.24
CA LYS A 18 2.76 -9.43 -7.00
C LYS A 18 1.96 -8.16 -7.31
N GLY A 19 1.21 -8.15 -8.40
CA GLY A 19 0.33 -7.04 -8.77
C GLY A 19 -0.74 -6.79 -7.70
N LEU A 20 -1.40 -7.85 -7.21
CA LEU A 20 -2.36 -7.75 -6.12
C LEU A 20 -1.72 -7.23 -4.81
N ALA A 21 -0.54 -7.73 -4.46
CA ALA A 21 0.17 -7.29 -3.26
C ALA A 21 0.57 -5.81 -3.33
N ALA A 22 0.91 -5.30 -4.52
CA ALA A 22 1.27 -3.90 -4.71
C ALA A 22 0.09 -2.93 -4.51
N VAL A 23 -1.15 -3.41 -4.62
CA VAL A 23 -2.38 -2.63 -4.42
C VAL A 23 -3.12 -3.00 -3.12
N GLU A 24 -2.48 -3.77 -2.24
CA GLU A 24 -3.05 -4.09 -0.93
C GLU A 24 -3.24 -2.77 -0.15
N PRO A 25 -4.47 -2.44 0.29
CA PRO A 25 -4.78 -1.10 0.79
C PRO A 25 -3.91 -0.65 1.97
N SER A 26 -3.62 -1.56 2.91
CA SER A 26 -2.83 -1.22 4.10
C SER A 26 -1.37 -0.92 3.74
N ALA A 27 -0.76 -1.78 2.93
CA ALA A 27 0.61 -1.64 2.43
C ALA A 27 0.77 -0.39 1.56
N ALA A 28 -0.23 -0.07 0.74
CA ALA A 28 -0.25 1.15 -0.07
C ALA A 28 -0.23 2.41 0.81
N VAL A 29 -1.05 2.46 1.87
CA VAL A 29 -1.05 3.59 2.81
C VAL A 29 0.27 3.68 3.58
N ARG A 30 0.82 2.56 4.05
CA ARG A 30 2.14 2.54 4.73
C ARG A 30 3.29 3.01 3.85
N HIS A 31 3.25 2.73 2.55
CA HIS A 31 4.25 3.25 1.61
C HIS A 31 4.07 4.75 1.37
N ALA A 32 2.83 5.24 1.37
CA ALA A 32 2.53 6.63 1.13
C ALA A 32 2.82 7.52 2.35
N LEU A 33 2.64 7.01 3.56
CA LEU A 33 2.80 7.75 4.81
C LEU A 33 4.14 7.43 5.47
N THR A 34 4.93 8.45 5.77
CA THR A 34 6.13 8.33 6.60
C THR A 34 6.03 9.25 7.80
N ARG A 35 6.63 8.85 8.92
CA ARG A 35 6.69 9.67 10.13
C ARG A 35 8.14 9.81 10.57
N GLU A 36 8.70 11.00 10.36
CA GLU A 36 10.07 11.33 10.73
C GLU A 36 10.05 12.48 11.73
N GLY A 37 9.88 12.15 13.02
CA GLY A 37 9.72 13.16 14.06
C GLY A 37 8.33 13.81 14.05
N GLU A 38 8.29 15.15 14.01
CA GLU A 38 7.04 15.93 13.96
C GLU A 38 6.36 16.00 12.58
N PRO A 39 7.08 16.16 11.45
CA PRO A 39 6.42 16.20 10.16
C PRO A 39 5.89 14.82 9.74
N LEU A 40 4.70 14.84 9.13
CA LEU A 40 4.11 13.71 8.42
C LEU A 40 4.50 13.79 6.95
N GLY A 41 5.22 12.78 6.46
CA GLY A 41 5.46 12.59 5.05
C GLY A 41 4.23 11.95 4.39
N VAL A 42 3.75 12.54 3.31
CA VAL A 42 2.67 12.03 2.47
C VAL A 42 3.13 12.03 1.02
N ASN A 43 3.32 10.86 0.42
CA ASN A 43 3.86 10.68 -0.93
C ASN A 43 5.18 11.47 -1.14
N GLY A 44 6.09 11.41 -0.16
CA GLY A 44 7.36 12.14 -0.19
C GLY A 44 7.27 13.63 0.15
N HIS A 45 6.06 14.20 0.34
CA HIS A 45 5.89 15.58 0.76
C HIS A 45 5.76 15.69 2.28
N GLN A 46 6.60 16.52 2.89
CA GLN A 46 6.54 16.76 4.33
C GLN A 46 5.45 17.77 4.69
N ARG A 47 4.65 17.45 5.70
CA ARG A 47 3.61 18.32 6.26
C ARG A 47 3.87 18.50 7.75
N PRO A 48 4.02 19.73 8.26
CA PRO A 48 4.11 19.94 9.69
C PRO A 48 2.79 19.53 10.36
N VAL A 49 2.87 18.70 11.40
CA VAL A 49 1.70 18.28 12.17
C VAL A 49 1.86 18.77 13.60
N GLY A 50 1.26 19.92 13.91
CA GLY A 50 1.10 20.40 15.28
C GLY A 50 -0.14 19.77 15.91
N GLY A 51 0.04 18.79 16.80
CA GLY A 51 -1.06 18.21 17.58
C GLY A 51 -1.48 16.80 17.17
N ARG A 52 -2.80 16.55 17.09
CA ARG A 52 -3.36 15.20 16.88
C ARG A 52 -3.60 14.92 15.39
N LEU A 53 -3.23 13.72 14.96
CA LEU A 53 -3.63 13.17 13.67
C LEU A 53 -4.99 12.45 13.81
N VAL A 54 -5.94 12.77 12.94
CA VAL A 54 -7.25 12.10 12.89
C VAL A 54 -7.38 11.39 11.54
N VAL A 55 -7.67 10.10 11.57
CA VAL A 55 -7.85 9.28 10.36
C VAL A 55 -9.34 9.13 10.08
N VAL A 56 -9.77 9.57 8.90
CA VAL A 56 -11.13 9.40 8.40
C VAL A 56 -11.05 8.60 7.11
N SER A 57 -11.79 7.50 7.03
CA SER A 57 -11.79 6.60 5.86
C SER A 57 -13.22 6.24 5.46
N VAL A 58 -13.47 6.18 4.15
CA VAL A 58 -14.79 5.89 3.58
C VAL A 58 -14.62 4.99 2.36
N GLY A 59 -15.47 3.97 2.23
CA GLY A 59 -15.48 3.03 1.10
C GLY A 59 -15.16 1.59 1.49
N LYS A 60 -15.13 0.69 0.49
CA LYS A 60 -14.99 -0.77 0.70
C LYS A 60 -13.68 -1.16 1.39
N ALA A 61 -12.62 -0.39 1.19
CA ALA A 61 -11.31 -0.61 1.78
C ALA A 61 -11.03 0.32 2.97
N ALA A 62 -12.05 0.98 3.53
CA ALA A 62 -11.88 1.96 4.60
C ALA A 62 -11.09 1.39 5.79
N VAL A 63 -11.48 0.22 6.28
CA VAL A 63 -10.82 -0.46 7.43
C VAL A 63 -9.34 -0.76 7.15
N PRO A 64 -8.95 -1.51 6.10
CA PRO A 64 -7.54 -1.79 5.85
C PRO A 64 -6.71 -0.52 5.54
N MET A 65 -7.30 0.48 4.87
CA MET A 65 -6.61 1.76 4.66
C MET A 65 -6.35 2.51 5.97
N ALA A 66 -7.33 2.53 6.88
CA ALA A 66 -7.16 3.16 8.19
C ALA A 66 -6.09 2.45 9.02
N LEU A 67 -6.03 1.11 8.98
CA LEU A 67 -4.97 0.32 9.64
C LEU A 67 -3.58 0.57 9.04
N GLY A 68 -3.49 0.92 7.76
CA GLY A 68 -2.23 1.31 7.14
C GLY A 68 -1.72 2.69 7.59
N ALA A 69 -2.59 3.53 8.17
CA ALA A 69 -2.26 4.87 8.65
C ALA A 69 -1.87 4.94 10.14
N LEU A 70 -1.88 3.79 10.84
CA LEU A 70 -1.44 3.62 12.23
C LEU A 70 0.00 3.12 12.29
#